data_AF-A0A3D8IJA7-F1
#
_entry.id   AF-A0A3D8IJA7-F1
#
_cell.length_a   1.000
_cell.length_b   1.000
_cell.length_c   1.000
_cell.angle_alpha   90.00
_cell.angle_beta   90.00
_cell.angle_gamma   90.00
#
_symmetry.space_group_name_H-M   'P 1'
#
loop_
_entity.id
_entity.type
_entity.pdbx_description
1 polymer ?
#
loop_
_entity_poly.entity_id
_entity_poly.type
_entity_poly.pdbx_seq_one_letter_code
_entity_poly.pdbx_strand_id
1 'polypeptide(L)'
;MRFFLSFFMFLFSLNANPTNKCVSINEFSNNQKEIIAYAYNYGKKYNLGYTLAAIAWHESCAGEYRMNFADPSAGLYHALIPGVIKRYQMLKDNGFNRNVIGELLIRDDEFASKVAIDELLYWDNVRNGNWKEIIKSYNKGFSWEKDYKLNMLAENYYKNIKEKKEILENYIPKHLSNFKLKKRQPMLSEYSNLKNIDEKQSTKIQIAQKIRRIEIAKLNSDDKLAIKEAKDAKKAIISVYKTQNGNMIHQETISIKPIYIEQR
;
A
#
# COMPACT_ATOMS: atom_id res chain seq x y z
N MET A 1 -11.31 62.10 -21.52
CA MET A 1 -10.27 61.24 -20.92
C MET A 1 -10.94 59.98 -20.38
N ARG A 2 -10.58 58.83 -20.94
CA ARG A 2 -10.67 57.45 -20.41
C ARG A 2 -11.76 57.13 -19.36
N PHE A 3 -12.75 56.33 -19.77
CA PHE A 3 -13.23 55.21 -18.94
C PHE A 3 -13.27 53.97 -19.82
N PHE A 4 -12.19 53.19 -19.76
CA PHE A 4 -11.98 51.95 -20.49
C PHE A 4 -12.57 50.79 -19.70
N LEU A 5 -13.41 50.00 -20.37
CA LEU A 5 -13.68 48.56 -20.15
C LEU A 5 -13.45 48.02 -18.74
N SER A 6 -14.51 47.97 -17.94
CA SER A 6 -14.55 47.11 -16.75
C SER A 6 -15.05 45.72 -17.13
N PHE A 7 -14.09 44.85 -17.44
CA PHE A 7 -14.01 43.44 -17.03
C PHE A 7 -15.33 42.67 -16.83
N PHE A 8 -15.86 42.08 -17.91
CA PHE A 8 -16.89 41.03 -17.85
C PHE A 8 -16.18 39.65 -17.88
N MET A 9 -15.56 39.23 -16.77
CA MET A 9 -15.18 37.84 -16.55
C MET A 9 -16.12 37.23 -15.51
N PHE A 10 -17.32 36.85 -15.95
CA PHE A 10 -18.22 36.01 -15.15
C PHE A 10 -18.09 34.55 -15.63
N LEU A 11 -17.21 33.84 -14.93
CA LEU A 11 -17.41 32.48 -14.40
C LEU A 11 -17.96 31.41 -15.36
N PHE A 12 -17.07 30.77 -16.12
CA PHE A 12 -17.28 29.38 -16.53
C PHE A 12 -17.05 28.47 -15.32
N SER A 13 -18.09 28.27 -14.52
CA SER A 13 -18.11 27.20 -13.51
C SER A 13 -18.20 25.86 -14.25
N LEU A 14 -17.06 25.23 -14.51
CA LEU A 14 -17.02 23.85 -15.00
C LEU A 14 -17.61 22.94 -13.92
N ASN A 15 -18.83 22.47 -14.13
CA ASN A 15 -19.46 21.44 -13.31
C ASN A 15 -18.74 20.10 -13.55
N ALA A 16 -17.64 19.87 -12.86
CA ALA A 16 -16.98 18.57 -12.81
C ALA A 16 -17.80 17.64 -11.92
N ASN A 17 -18.70 16.86 -12.53
CA ASN A 17 -19.36 15.78 -11.81
C ASN A 17 -18.32 14.72 -11.43
N PRO A 18 -18.23 14.31 -10.15
CA PRO A 18 -17.32 13.25 -9.76
C PRO A 18 -17.73 11.95 -10.47
N THR A 19 -16.87 11.46 -11.37
CA THR A 19 -17.11 10.18 -12.06
C THR A 19 -16.68 9.03 -11.16
N ASN A 20 -17.53 8.03 -10.99
CA ASN A 20 -17.17 6.80 -10.30
C ASN A 20 -16.18 6.02 -11.18
N LYS A 21 -14.96 5.79 -10.66
CA LYS A 21 -13.90 5.10 -11.39
C LYS A 21 -13.86 3.59 -11.16
N CYS A 22 -14.76 3.06 -10.33
CA CYS A 22 -15.00 1.63 -10.19
C CYS A 22 -15.83 1.12 -11.37
N VAL A 23 -15.20 1.11 -12.55
CA VAL A 23 -15.82 0.73 -13.83
C VAL A 23 -15.56 -0.73 -14.17
N SER A 24 -16.09 -1.20 -15.31
CA SER A 24 -15.79 -2.53 -15.83
C SER A 24 -14.34 -2.63 -16.34
N ILE A 25 -13.78 -3.83 -16.41
CA ILE A 25 -12.39 -4.03 -16.85
C ILE A 25 -12.11 -3.50 -18.27
N ASN A 26 -13.15 -3.45 -19.12
CA ASN A 26 -13.03 -2.94 -20.49
C ASN A 26 -12.85 -1.42 -20.53
N GLU A 27 -13.28 -0.72 -19.50
CA GLU A 27 -13.23 0.74 -19.36
C GLU A 27 -12.05 1.22 -18.50
N PHE A 28 -11.22 0.29 -18.03
CA PHE A 28 -10.06 0.63 -17.21
C PHE A 28 -9.12 1.61 -17.90
N SER A 29 -8.72 2.63 -17.14
CA SER A 29 -7.64 3.51 -17.54
C SER A 29 -6.32 2.74 -17.69
N ASN A 30 -5.33 3.34 -18.37
CA ASN A 30 -4.00 2.74 -18.45
C ASN A 30 -3.36 2.53 -17.06
N ASN A 31 -3.69 3.38 -16.09
CA ASN A 31 -3.24 3.23 -14.70
C ASN A 31 -3.89 2.00 -14.04
N GLN A 32 -5.20 1.82 -14.18
CA GLN A 32 -5.89 0.66 -13.63
C GLN A 32 -5.39 -0.65 -14.27
N LYS A 33 -5.19 -0.67 -15.59
CA LYS A 33 -4.58 -1.81 -16.31
C LYS A 33 -3.18 -2.12 -15.80
N GLU A 34 -2.39 -1.08 -15.53
CA GLU A 34 -1.06 -1.25 -14.94
C GLU A 34 -1.13 -1.86 -13.53
N ILE A 35 -2.04 -1.39 -12.67
CA ILE A 35 -2.21 -1.94 -11.32
C ILE A 35 -2.65 -3.41 -11.36
N ILE A 36 -3.56 -3.77 -12.28
CA ILE A 36 -3.97 -5.17 -12.47
C ILE A 36 -2.79 -6.03 -12.93
N ALA A 37 -2.05 -5.58 -13.94
CA ALA A 37 -0.89 -6.30 -14.43
C ALA A 37 0.19 -6.44 -13.34
N TYR A 38 0.41 -5.39 -12.55
CA TYR A 38 1.33 -5.40 -11.42
C TYR A 38 0.90 -6.41 -10.35
N ALA A 39 -0.34 -6.32 -9.86
CA ALA A 39 -0.86 -7.23 -8.84
C ALA A 39 -0.83 -8.69 -9.31
N TYR A 40 -1.20 -8.95 -10.57
CA TYR A 40 -1.11 -10.28 -11.16
C TYR A 40 0.33 -10.83 -11.12
N ASN A 41 1.29 -10.04 -11.61
CA ASN A 41 2.69 -10.46 -11.66
C ASN A 41 3.28 -10.64 -10.26
N TYR A 42 2.95 -9.76 -9.31
CA TYR A 42 3.41 -9.88 -7.93
C TYR A 42 2.90 -11.15 -7.24
N GLY A 43 1.62 -11.49 -7.45
CA GLY A 43 0.99 -12.67 -6.87
C GLY A 43 1.36 -13.99 -7.55
N LYS A 44 1.79 -13.96 -8.82
CA LYS A 44 2.07 -15.17 -9.63
C LYS A 44 3.09 -16.11 -8.97
N LYS A 45 4.16 -15.57 -8.35
CA LYS A 45 5.18 -16.36 -7.64
C LYS A 45 4.66 -17.13 -6.42
N TYR A 46 3.45 -16.81 -5.96
CA TYR A 46 2.76 -17.47 -4.84
C TYR A 46 1.52 -18.24 -5.30
N ASN A 47 1.33 -18.44 -6.62
CA ASN A 47 0.09 -18.98 -7.20
C ASN A 47 -1.18 -18.14 -6.86
N LEU A 48 -1.00 -16.85 -6.58
CA LEU A 48 -2.07 -15.93 -6.18
C LEU A 48 -2.26 -14.80 -7.21
N GLY A 49 -1.73 -14.92 -8.43
CA GLY A 49 -1.74 -13.84 -9.42
C GLY A 49 -3.14 -13.28 -9.71
N TYR A 50 -4.04 -14.14 -10.18
CA TYR A 50 -5.41 -13.71 -10.47
C TYR A 50 -6.19 -13.28 -9.23
N THR A 51 -5.96 -13.95 -8.09
CA THR A 51 -6.57 -13.59 -6.81
C THR A 51 -6.14 -12.21 -6.34
N LEU A 52 -4.85 -11.91 -6.35
CA LEU A 52 -4.32 -10.62 -5.91
C LEU A 52 -4.78 -9.49 -6.85
N ALA A 53 -4.84 -9.73 -8.16
CA ALA A 53 -5.41 -8.79 -9.11
C ALA A 53 -6.92 -8.55 -8.89
N ALA A 54 -7.69 -9.60 -8.61
CA ALA A 54 -9.12 -9.49 -8.31
C ALA A 54 -9.38 -8.70 -7.02
N ILE A 55 -8.55 -8.89 -5.99
CA ILE A 55 -8.60 -8.10 -4.74
C ILE A 55 -8.24 -6.65 -5.01
N ALA A 56 -7.18 -6.35 -5.78
CA ALA A 56 -6.84 -4.96 -6.14
C ALA A 56 -7.99 -4.26 -6.88
N TRP A 57 -8.66 -4.97 -7.80
CA TRP A 57 -9.87 -4.46 -8.45
C TRP A 57 -10.97 -4.22 -7.41
N HIS A 58 -11.29 -5.19 -6.58
CA HIS A 58 -12.42 -5.07 -5.68
C HIS A 58 -12.24 -4.01 -4.60
N GLU A 59 -11.06 -3.95 -3.98
CA GLU A 59 -10.79 -3.09 -2.82
C GLU A 59 -10.53 -1.64 -3.22
N SER A 60 -9.67 -1.42 -4.21
CA SER A 60 -9.23 -0.08 -4.58
C SER A 60 -9.65 0.38 -5.97
N CYS A 61 -10.52 -0.37 -6.63
CA CYS A 61 -10.90 -0.13 -8.03
C CYS A 61 -9.67 -0.04 -8.93
N ALA A 62 -8.75 -0.99 -8.72
CA ALA A 62 -7.44 -1.05 -9.36
C ALA A 62 -6.60 0.21 -9.10
N GLY A 63 -6.59 0.66 -7.84
CA GLY A 63 -5.71 1.71 -7.34
C GLY A 63 -6.25 3.14 -7.42
N GLU A 64 -7.50 3.34 -7.82
CA GLU A 64 -8.16 4.66 -7.83
C GLU A 64 -8.56 5.13 -6.44
N TYR A 65 -8.94 4.20 -5.54
CA TYR A 65 -9.37 4.49 -4.17
C TYR A 65 -8.55 3.69 -3.16
N ARG A 66 -7.43 4.25 -2.70
CA ARG A 66 -6.47 3.57 -1.80
C ARG A 66 -6.71 3.82 -0.32
N MET A 67 -7.75 4.57 0.03
CA MET A 67 -8.14 4.85 1.41
C MET A 67 -9.58 4.44 1.61
N ASN A 68 -9.85 3.81 2.74
CA ASN A 68 -11.19 3.53 3.21
C ASN A 68 -11.45 4.36 4.47
N PHE A 69 -12.55 5.11 4.47
CA PHE A 69 -12.96 5.92 5.63
C PHE A 69 -13.99 5.21 6.51
N ALA A 70 -14.62 4.13 6.03
CA ALA A 70 -15.59 3.35 6.79
C ALA A 70 -14.90 2.41 7.80
N ASP A 71 -13.74 1.88 7.45
CA ASP A 71 -12.86 1.11 8.33
C ASP A 71 -11.39 1.49 8.08
N PRO A 72 -10.49 1.37 9.09
CA PRO A 72 -9.12 1.89 9.00
C PRO A 72 -8.23 0.96 8.15
N SER A 73 -8.53 0.87 6.86
CA SER A 73 -7.81 0.07 5.87
C SER A 73 -7.30 0.93 4.71
N ALA A 74 -6.20 0.51 4.10
CA ALA A 74 -5.49 1.33 3.11
C ALA A 74 -4.68 0.51 2.09
N GLY A 75 -4.29 1.19 1.01
CA GLY A 75 -3.46 0.67 -0.07
C GLY A 75 -4.25 -0.01 -1.18
N LEU A 76 -3.55 -0.71 -2.07
CA LEU A 76 -4.17 -1.40 -3.21
C LEU A 76 -5.16 -2.50 -2.81
N TYR A 77 -4.93 -3.11 -1.65
CA TYR A 77 -5.65 -4.30 -1.19
C TYR A 77 -6.41 -4.07 0.12
N HIS A 78 -6.52 -2.81 0.54
CA HIS A 78 -7.20 -2.37 1.77
C HIS A 78 -6.81 -3.21 2.98
N ALA A 79 -5.50 -3.26 3.28
CA ALA A 79 -5.03 -3.95 4.46
C ALA A 79 -5.48 -3.22 5.73
N LEU A 80 -6.10 -3.94 6.68
CA LEU A 80 -6.54 -3.38 7.94
C LEU A 80 -5.33 -2.90 8.76
N ILE A 81 -5.19 -1.58 8.91
CA ILE A 81 -4.00 -0.94 9.48
C ILE A 81 -3.67 -1.47 10.89
N PRO A 82 -4.64 -1.60 11.83
CA PRO A 82 -4.38 -2.24 13.12
C PRO A 82 -3.82 -3.67 13.02
N GLY A 83 -4.28 -4.45 12.04
CA GLY A 83 -3.79 -5.80 11.78
C GLY A 83 -2.34 -5.80 11.29
N VAL A 84 -2.01 -4.87 10.40
CA VAL A 84 -0.63 -4.66 9.94
C VAL A 84 0.27 -4.27 11.10
N ILE A 85 -0.14 -3.30 11.93
CA ILE A 85 0.62 -2.85 13.11
C ILE A 85 0.90 -4.02 14.06
N LYS A 86 -0.09 -4.88 14.35
CA LYS A 86 0.07 -6.02 15.26
C LYS A 86 1.15 -7.02 14.82
N ARG A 87 1.43 -7.12 13.51
CA ARG A 87 2.53 -7.96 12.99
C ARG A 87 3.91 -7.36 13.27
N TYR A 88 3.99 -6.06 13.50
CA TYR A 88 5.21 -5.37 13.90
C TYR A 88 5.16 -5.14 15.41
N GLN A 89 5.55 -6.15 16.19
CA GLN A 89 5.41 -6.20 17.65
C GLN A 89 5.99 -4.99 18.40
N MET A 90 6.86 -4.21 17.76
CA MET A 90 7.44 -2.98 18.31
C MET A 90 6.56 -1.73 18.14
N LEU A 91 5.54 -1.77 17.29
CA LEU A 91 4.63 -0.66 17.05
C LEU A 91 3.42 -0.76 17.98
N LYS A 92 3.20 0.29 18.78
CA LYS A 92 1.93 0.45 19.49
C LYS A 92 0.84 0.89 18.51
N ASP A 93 -0.34 0.32 18.65
CA ASP A 93 -1.50 0.77 17.88
C ASP A 93 -1.99 2.13 18.41
N ASN A 94 -1.56 3.21 17.75
CA ASN A 94 -1.93 4.58 18.06
C ASN A 94 -2.12 5.39 16.76
N GLY A 95 -2.73 6.59 16.86
CA GLY A 95 -3.06 7.40 15.68
C GLY A 95 -1.84 7.75 14.80
N PHE A 96 -0.68 8.03 15.39
CA PHE A 96 0.54 8.33 14.64
C PHE A 96 1.00 7.13 13.81
N ASN A 97 1.12 5.95 14.45
CA ASN A 97 1.53 4.74 13.76
C ASN A 97 0.51 4.28 12.71
N ARG A 98 -0.79 4.49 12.95
CA ARG A 98 -1.83 4.24 11.94
C ARG A 98 -1.64 5.13 10.71
N ASN A 99 -1.32 6.41 10.88
CA ASN A 99 -1.05 7.31 9.77
C ASN A 99 0.21 6.90 9.00
N VAL A 100 1.30 6.52 9.70
CA VAL A 100 2.54 6.06 9.05
C VAL A 100 2.32 4.79 8.24
N ILE A 101 1.65 3.78 8.82
CA ILE A 101 1.38 2.53 8.12
C ILE A 101 0.37 2.73 6.99
N GLY A 102 -0.66 3.56 7.19
CA GLY A 102 -1.61 3.92 6.15
C GLY A 102 -0.92 4.57 4.96
N GLU A 103 -0.06 5.56 5.19
CA GLU A 103 0.74 6.22 4.14
C GLU A 103 1.64 5.23 3.39
N LEU A 104 2.33 4.34 4.11
CA LEU A 104 3.15 3.29 3.50
C LEU A 104 2.33 2.36 2.61
N LEU A 105 1.16 1.90 3.08
CA LEU A 105 0.25 1.07 2.28
C LEU A 105 -0.27 1.80 1.04
N ILE A 106 -0.50 3.11 1.12
CA ILE A 106 -0.99 3.92 0.00
C ILE A 106 0.09 4.14 -1.06
N ARG A 107 1.34 4.39 -0.66
CA ARG A 107 2.39 4.86 -1.56
C ARG A 107 3.37 3.79 -2.02
N ASP A 108 3.56 2.75 -1.21
CA ASP A 108 4.46 1.66 -1.51
C ASP A 108 3.66 0.42 -1.94
N ASP A 109 3.41 0.31 -3.25
CA ASP A 109 2.71 -0.82 -3.86
C ASP A 109 3.36 -2.16 -3.49
N GLU A 110 4.69 -2.23 -3.33
CA GLU A 110 5.40 -3.46 -2.98
C GLU A 110 5.12 -3.85 -1.52
N PHE A 111 5.19 -2.89 -0.61
CA PHE A 111 4.82 -3.09 0.78
C PHE A 111 3.36 -3.56 0.92
N ALA A 112 2.43 -2.89 0.24
CA ALA A 112 1.02 -3.27 0.24
C ALA A 112 0.81 -4.70 -0.31
N SER A 113 1.48 -5.05 -1.42
CA SER A 113 1.37 -6.39 -2.00
C SER A 113 1.99 -7.47 -1.10
N LYS A 114 3.10 -7.18 -0.43
CA LYS A 114 3.69 -8.10 0.57
C LYS A 114 2.71 -8.35 1.71
N VAL A 115 2.14 -7.29 2.27
CA VAL A 115 1.16 -7.37 3.35
C VAL A 115 -0.05 -8.23 2.95
N ALA A 116 -0.58 -8.03 1.75
CA ALA A 116 -1.72 -8.81 1.26
C ALA A 116 -1.37 -10.28 1.01
N ILE A 117 -0.18 -10.57 0.46
CA ILE A 117 0.30 -11.95 0.29
C ILE A 117 0.49 -12.64 1.63
N ASP A 118 1.15 -11.99 2.60
CA ASP A 118 1.39 -12.58 3.92
C ASP A 118 0.05 -12.92 4.61
N GLU A 119 -0.97 -12.06 4.47
CA GLU A 119 -2.33 -12.32 4.95
C GLU A 119 -2.99 -13.51 4.24
N LEU A 120 -2.94 -13.55 2.91
CA LEU A 120 -3.52 -14.65 2.11
C LEU A 120 -2.86 -15.99 2.42
N LEU A 121 -1.53 -16.01 2.58
CA LEU A 121 -0.78 -17.23 2.94
C LEU A 121 -1.04 -17.67 4.38
N TYR A 122 -1.23 -16.72 5.30
CA TYR A 122 -1.68 -17.03 6.66
C TYR A 122 -3.05 -17.74 6.62
N TRP A 123 -4.01 -17.20 5.86
CA TRP A 123 -5.32 -17.82 5.73
C TRP A 123 -5.29 -19.13 4.95
N ASP A 124 -4.41 -19.26 3.95
CA ASP A 124 -4.21 -20.52 3.23
C ASP A 124 -3.84 -21.66 4.17
N ASN A 125 -2.91 -21.40 5.09
CA ASN A 125 -2.53 -22.34 6.14
C ASN A 125 -3.71 -22.63 7.09
N VAL A 126 -4.37 -21.59 7.63
CA VAL A 126 -5.50 -21.75 8.56
C VAL A 126 -6.69 -22.49 7.94
N ARG A 127 -6.89 -22.35 6.62
CA ARG A 127 -8.04 -22.90 5.89
C ARG A 127 -7.70 -24.13 5.06
N ASN A 128 -6.49 -24.69 5.22
CA ASN A 128 -6.04 -25.89 4.52
C ASN A 128 -6.25 -25.80 2.99
N GLY A 129 -5.92 -24.65 2.39
CA GLY A 129 -6.07 -24.44 0.95
C GLY A 129 -7.51 -24.24 0.44
N ASN A 130 -8.52 -24.17 1.31
CA ASN A 130 -9.89 -23.89 0.89
C ASN A 130 -10.03 -22.42 0.43
N TRP A 131 -9.87 -22.20 -0.88
CA TRP A 131 -9.87 -20.86 -1.48
C TRP A 131 -11.07 -20.00 -1.10
N LYS A 132 -12.27 -20.58 -1.03
CA LYS A 132 -13.47 -19.84 -0.62
C LYS A 132 -13.33 -19.30 0.80
N GLU A 133 -12.88 -20.13 1.74
CA GLU A 133 -12.72 -19.74 3.13
C GLU A 133 -11.54 -18.77 3.31
N ILE A 134 -10.46 -18.93 2.54
CA ILE A 134 -9.33 -17.98 2.50
C ILE A 134 -9.84 -16.58 2.18
N ILE A 135 -10.62 -16.43 1.10
CA ILE A 135 -11.14 -15.13 0.67
C ILE A 135 -12.15 -14.56 1.67
N LYS A 136 -13.03 -15.40 2.24
CA LYS A 136 -13.94 -14.97 3.31
C LYS A 136 -13.17 -14.45 4.53
N SER A 137 -12.08 -15.12 4.89
CA SER A 137 -11.25 -14.73 6.03
C SER A 137 -10.32 -13.56 5.76
N TYR A 138 -9.87 -13.35 4.52
CA TYR A 138 -9.21 -12.11 4.16
C TYR A 138 -10.08 -10.89 4.47
N ASN A 139 -11.40 -10.98 4.21
CA ASN A 139 -12.34 -9.89 4.48
C ASN A 139 -12.81 -9.79 5.94
N LYS A 140 -13.13 -10.93 6.59
CA LYS A 140 -13.79 -10.95 7.91
C LYS A 140 -13.03 -11.74 8.99
N GLY A 141 -11.81 -12.17 8.74
CA GLY A 141 -11.04 -12.98 9.69
C GLY A 141 -11.78 -14.25 10.12
N PHE A 142 -11.82 -14.50 11.43
CA PHE A 142 -12.60 -15.59 12.04
C PHE A 142 -14.04 -15.22 12.37
N SER A 143 -14.43 -13.94 12.28
CA SER A 143 -15.74 -13.49 12.80
C SER A 143 -16.91 -13.97 11.96
N TRP A 144 -16.68 -14.24 10.66
CA TRP A 144 -17.73 -14.73 9.77
C TRP A 144 -18.26 -16.11 10.17
N GLU A 145 -17.47 -16.93 10.87
CA GLU A 145 -17.93 -18.25 11.35
C GLU A 145 -18.92 -18.14 12.50
N LYS A 146 -18.86 -17.04 13.25
CA LYS A 146 -19.57 -16.86 14.52
C LYS A 146 -20.84 -16.03 14.38
N ASP A 147 -21.00 -15.33 13.26
CA ASP A 147 -22.10 -14.39 13.04
C ASP A 147 -22.68 -14.56 11.63
N TYR A 148 -23.99 -14.80 11.57
CA TYR A 148 -24.72 -15.03 10.32
C TYR A 148 -24.63 -13.83 9.34
N LYS A 149 -24.73 -12.60 9.85
CA LYS A 149 -24.64 -11.38 9.02
C LYS A 149 -23.22 -11.21 8.50
N LEU A 150 -22.21 -11.43 9.34
CA LEU A 150 -20.80 -11.37 8.89
C LEU A 150 -20.48 -12.48 7.89
N ASN A 151 -21.07 -13.66 8.04
CA ASN A 151 -20.98 -14.73 7.05
C ASN A 151 -21.56 -14.31 5.70
N MET A 152 -22.76 -13.72 5.70
CA MET A 152 -23.40 -13.22 4.49
C MET A 152 -22.55 -12.18 3.76
N LEU A 153 -21.94 -11.25 4.50
CA LEU A 153 -21.01 -10.27 3.94
C LEU A 153 -19.75 -10.92 3.35
N ALA A 154 -19.16 -11.89 4.07
CA ALA A 154 -17.98 -12.62 3.60
C ALA A 154 -18.29 -13.46 2.34
N GLU A 155 -19.46 -14.08 2.28
CA GLU A 155 -19.94 -14.82 1.09
C GLU A 155 -20.13 -13.89 -0.11
N ASN A 156 -20.70 -12.71 0.09
CA ASN A 156 -20.84 -11.71 -0.97
C ASN A 156 -19.47 -11.22 -1.47
N TYR A 157 -18.54 -10.95 -0.55
CA TYR A 157 -17.16 -10.60 -0.89
C TYR A 157 -16.49 -11.70 -1.72
N TYR A 158 -16.58 -12.96 -1.28
CA TYR A 158 -16.07 -14.11 -2.03
C TYR A 158 -16.64 -14.19 -3.46
N LYS A 159 -17.96 -14.07 -3.62
CA LYS A 159 -18.61 -14.09 -4.94
C LYS A 159 -18.05 -12.99 -5.85
N ASN A 160 -17.89 -11.78 -5.32
CA ASN A 160 -17.31 -10.64 -6.04
C ASN A 160 -15.87 -10.89 -6.48
N ILE A 161 -15.03 -11.45 -5.61
CA ILE A 161 -13.65 -11.80 -5.94
C ILE A 161 -13.60 -12.92 -6.99
N LYS A 162 -14.45 -13.94 -6.85
CA LYS A 162 -14.55 -15.05 -7.82
C LYS A 162 -14.90 -14.55 -9.22
N GLU A 163 -15.95 -13.75 -9.35
CA GLU A 163 -16.37 -13.19 -10.62
C GLU A 163 -15.24 -12.36 -11.27
N LYS A 164 -14.62 -11.46 -10.51
CA LYS A 164 -13.49 -10.64 -11.00
C LYS A 164 -12.30 -11.50 -11.42
N LYS A 165 -11.99 -12.56 -10.65
CA LYS A 165 -10.93 -13.52 -10.97
C LYS A 165 -11.20 -14.20 -12.31
N GLU A 166 -12.41 -14.70 -12.55
CA GLU A 166 -12.81 -15.36 -13.80
C GLU A 166 -12.75 -14.41 -15.00
N ILE A 167 -13.14 -13.14 -14.82
CA ILE A 167 -12.98 -12.10 -15.84
C ILE A 167 -11.49 -11.89 -16.15
N LEU A 168 -10.66 -11.77 -15.12
CA LEU A 168 -9.22 -11.51 -15.24
C LEU A 168 -8.46 -12.67 -15.89
N GLU A 169 -8.88 -13.92 -15.66
CA GLU A 169 -8.33 -15.12 -16.31
C GLU A 169 -8.47 -15.08 -17.84
N ASN A 170 -9.56 -14.48 -18.33
CA ASN A 170 -9.78 -14.29 -19.75
C ASN A 170 -9.11 -13.02 -20.30
N TYR A 171 -9.06 -11.96 -19.49
CA TYR A 171 -8.61 -10.64 -19.91
C TYR A 171 -7.07 -10.52 -19.95
N ILE A 172 -6.39 -10.94 -18.89
CA ILE A 172 -4.94 -10.72 -18.73
C ILE A 172 -4.13 -11.35 -19.86
N PRO A 173 -4.35 -12.62 -20.25
CA PRO A 173 -3.56 -13.24 -21.33
C PRO A 173 -3.70 -12.50 -22.68
N LYS A 174 -4.89 -11.95 -22.96
CA LYS A 174 -5.21 -11.28 -24.22
C LYS A 174 -4.72 -9.84 -24.27
N HIS A 175 -4.86 -9.11 -23.17
CA HIS A 175 -4.69 -7.66 -23.16
C HIS A 175 -3.48 -7.18 -22.36
N LEU A 176 -2.99 -7.98 -21.41
CA LEU A 176 -1.94 -7.57 -20.47
C LEU A 176 -0.68 -8.45 -20.48
N SER A 177 -0.62 -9.50 -21.30
CA SER A 177 0.53 -10.40 -21.41
C SER A 177 1.85 -9.69 -21.75
N ASN A 178 1.78 -8.64 -22.57
CA ASN A 178 2.92 -7.82 -22.96
C ASN A 178 2.92 -6.42 -22.31
N PHE A 179 2.13 -6.21 -21.27
CA PHE A 179 1.99 -4.89 -20.66
C PHE A 179 3.29 -4.46 -19.97
N LYS A 180 3.85 -3.33 -20.41
CA LYS A 180 5.08 -2.78 -19.83
C LYS A 180 4.75 -2.08 -18.50
N LEU A 181 5.12 -2.72 -17.40
CA LEU A 181 4.98 -2.13 -16.07
C LEU A 181 5.90 -0.92 -15.91
N LYS A 182 5.41 0.16 -15.29
CA LYS A 182 6.28 1.26 -14.90
C LYS A 182 7.19 0.80 -13.77
N LYS A 183 8.41 1.32 -13.76
CA LYS A 183 9.35 1.12 -12.66
C LYS A 183 8.74 1.74 -11.41
N ARG A 184 8.49 0.92 -10.40
CA ARG A 184 8.12 1.38 -9.06
C ARG A 184 9.40 1.66 -8.29
N GLN A 185 9.43 2.78 -7.59
CA GLN A 185 10.45 3.07 -6.59
C GLN A 185 9.82 2.83 -5.23
N PRO A 186 10.12 1.71 -4.55
CA PRO A 186 9.66 1.48 -3.20
C PRO A 186 10.14 2.64 -2.33
N MET A 187 9.28 3.17 -1.45
CA MET A 187 9.67 4.28 -0.57
C MET A 187 10.86 3.88 0.33
N LEU A 188 11.00 2.59 0.59
CA LEU A 188 12.08 2.03 1.40
C LEU A 188 13.35 1.67 0.59
N SER A 189 13.34 1.82 -0.74
CA SER A 189 14.45 1.40 -1.61
C SER A 189 15.68 2.31 -1.57
N GLU A 190 15.52 3.62 -1.36
CA GLU A 190 16.63 4.59 -1.31
C GLU A 190 17.57 4.34 -0.12
N TYR A 191 17.07 3.78 0.99
CA TYR A 191 17.85 3.44 2.19
C TYR A 191 18.73 2.20 2.03
N SER A 192 18.63 1.50 0.89
CA SER A 192 19.29 0.23 0.66
C SER A 192 20.68 0.36 -0.01
N ASN A 193 21.07 1.53 -0.52
CA ASN A 193 22.26 1.70 -1.39
C ASN A 193 23.60 1.99 -0.68
N LEU A 194 23.79 1.63 0.59
CA LEU A 194 25.11 1.63 1.23
C LEU A 194 25.85 0.32 0.88
N LYS A 195 26.79 0.41 -0.07
CA LYS A 195 27.55 -0.67 -0.71
C LYS A 195 28.69 -1.23 0.16
N ASN A 196 28.79 -2.56 0.25
CA ASN A 196 29.92 -3.37 -0.29
C ASN A 196 29.77 -4.85 0.12
N ILE A 197 29.82 -5.75 -0.86
CA ILE A 197 30.56 -7.03 -0.93
C ILE A 197 29.92 -7.90 -2.04
N ASP A 198 30.74 -8.26 -3.02
CA ASP A 198 30.50 -9.22 -4.09
C ASP A 198 30.56 -10.67 -3.57
N GLU A 199 29.59 -11.50 -3.96
CA GLU A 199 29.81 -12.72 -4.78
C GLU A 199 28.48 -13.42 -5.11
N LYS A 200 28.41 -13.98 -6.32
CA LYS A 200 27.17 -14.37 -7.02
C LYS A 200 26.43 -15.55 -6.38
N GLN A 201 25.12 -15.37 -6.20
CA GLN A 201 24.09 -16.42 -6.06
C GLN A 201 23.92 -17.13 -4.70
N SER A 202 23.91 -16.36 -3.61
CA SER A 202 23.24 -16.71 -2.33
C SER A 202 21.95 -15.89 -2.08
N THR A 203 21.45 -15.24 -3.13
CA THR A 203 20.48 -14.14 -3.34
C THR A 203 19.13 -14.15 -2.57
N LYS A 204 18.77 -15.20 -1.82
CA LYS A 204 17.69 -15.18 -0.81
C LYS A 204 18.18 -14.72 0.58
N ILE A 205 19.46 -14.92 0.86
CA ILE A 205 20.13 -14.72 2.15
C ILE A 205 20.38 -13.21 2.45
N GLN A 206 20.54 -12.37 1.42
CA GLN A 206 20.73 -10.91 1.55
C GLN A 206 19.44 -10.11 1.86
N ILE A 207 18.32 -10.43 1.20
CA ILE A 207 17.04 -9.69 1.37
C ILE A 207 16.48 -9.94 2.79
N ALA A 208 16.69 -11.15 3.31
CA ALA A 208 16.39 -11.55 4.68
C ALA A 208 17.36 -10.97 5.73
N GLN A 209 18.60 -10.62 5.35
CA GLN A 209 19.59 -9.96 6.23
C GLN A 209 19.35 -8.45 6.40
N LYS A 210 18.47 -7.81 5.61
CA LYS A 210 18.21 -6.36 5.70
C LYS A 210 16.89 -5.98 6.37
N ILE A 211 15.88 -6.82 6.26
CA ILE A 211 14.79 -6.86 7.26
C ILE A 211 15.39 -7.07 8.68
N ARG A 212 16.60 -7.68 8.74
CA ARG A 212 17.55 -7.86 9.86
C ARG A 212 18.51 -6.68 10.09
N ARG A 213 18.27 -5.52 9.46
CA ARG A 213 18.17 -4.28 10.22
C ARG A 213 16.71 -4.31 10.70
N ILE A 214 16.41 -5.13 11.70
CA ILE A 214 16.93 -4.88 13.02
C ILE A 214 16.92 -3.37 13.23
N GLU A 215 16.07 -2.87 14.08
CA GLU A 215 16.13 -3.38 15.44
C GLU A 215 17.55 -3.15 16.07
N ILE A 216 18.53 -2.59 15.30
CA ILE A 216 19.48 -1.57 15.71
C ILE A 216 18.62 -0.32 15.75
N ALA A 217 18.77 0.51 16.77
CA ALA A 217 18.09 1.80 16.88
C ALA A 217 16.63 1.72 17.29
N LYS A 218 16.28 1.71 18.57
CA LYS A 218 16.86 2.59 19.62
C LYS A 218 16.95 4.06 19.18
N LEU A 219 15.91 4.65 18.61
CA LEU A 219 15.70 6.10 18.77
C LEU A 219 15.00 6.39 20.10
N ASN A 220 15.52 5.82 21.19
CA ASN A 220 15.58 6.58 22.45
C ASN A 220 16.67 7.62 22.20
N SER A 221 16.20 8.87 21.99
CA SER A 221 16.43 10.00 22.88
C SER A 221 17.87 10.49 22.75
N ASP A 222 18.13 11.58 22.04
CA ASP A 222 18.24 12.85 22.78
C ASP A 222 17.92 14.15 22.01
N ASP A 223 17.51 14.13 20.74
CA ASP A 223 17.40 15.40 19.99
C ASP A 223 15.99 16.03 19.99
N LYS A 224 15.56 16.49 21.18
CA LYS A 224 14.24 17.14 21.39
C LYS A 224 14.04 18.39 20.51
N LEU A 225 15.12 19.04 20.06
CA LEU A 225 15.06 20.26 19.27
C LEU A 225 14.62 19.99 17.83
N ALA A 226 15.20 18.98 17.17
CA ALA A 226 14.84 18.60 15.80
C ALA A 226 13.38 18.14 15.67
N ILE A 227 12.85 17.46 16.70
CA ILE A 227 11.44 17.04 16.74
C ILE A 227 10.51 18.26 16.92
N LYS A 228 10.92 19.26 17.70
CA LYS A 228 10.16 20.49 17.91
C LYS A 228 10.09 21.32 16.62
N GLU A 229 11.22 21.53 15.95
CA GLU A 229 11.29 22.28 14.70
C GLU A 229 10.51 21.59 13.56
N ALA A 230 10.52 20.26 13.49
CA ALA A 230 9.73 19.51 12.53
C ALA A 230 8.22 19.65 12.75
N LYS A 231 7.79 19.64 14.03
CA LYS A 231 6.39 19.87 14.41
C LYS A 231 5.95 21.30 14.09
N ASP A 232 6.74 22.29 14.46
CA ASP A 232 6.45 23.71 14.21
C ASP A 232 6.38 24.01 12.70
N ALA A 233 7.20 23.32 11.90
CA ALA A 233 7.21 23.46 10.44
C ALA A 233 6.22 22.57 9.69
N LYS A 234 5.42 21.73 10.39
CA LYS A 234 4.54 20.70 9.80
C LYS A 234 5.25 19.78 8.78
N LYS A 235 6.50 19.40 9.02
CA LYS A 235 7.28 18.53 8.12
C LYS A 235 7.45 17.15 8.70
N ALA A 236 7.49 16.13 7.85
CA ALA A 236 7.96 14.81 8.25
C ALA A 236 9.50 14.84 8.35
N ILE A 237 10.09 14.07 9.26
CA ILE A 237 11.56 14.00 9.42
C ILE A 237 12.02 12.55 9.52
N ILE A 238 13.24 12.31 9.06
CA ILE A 238 13.96 11.03 9.13
C ILE A 238 15.33 11.30 9.75
N SER A 239 15.73 10.58 10.79
CA SER A 239 17.06 10.71 11.39
C SER A 239 17.93 9.49 11.12
N VAL A 240 19.22 9.71 10.86
CA VAL A 240 20.24 8.72 10.48
C VAL A 240 21.24 8.56 11.62
N TYR A 241 21.67 7.32 11.89
CA TYR A 241 22.59 6.96 12.98
C TYR A 241 23.67 5.98 12.47
N LYS A 242 24.85 5.98 13.11
CA LYS A 242 25.97 5.07 12.88
C LYS A 242 26.33 4.33 14.16
N THR A 243 26.73 3.07 14.05
CA THR A 243 27.18 2.29 15.22
C THR A 243 28.70 2.37 15.34
N GLN A 244 29.21 2.67 16.54
CA GLN A 244 30.62 2.66 16.89
C GLN A 244 30.79 2.01 18.26
N ASN A 245 31.59 0.93 18.32
CA ASN A 245 31.84 0.15 19.54
C ASN A 245 30.55 -0.35 20.25
N GLY A 246 29.54 -0.77 19.47
CA GLY A 246 28.26 -1.25 20.00
C GLY A 246 27.29 -0.16 20.45
N ASN A 247 27.72 1.10 20.45
CA ASN A 247 26.88 2.26 20.74
C ASN A 247 26.41 2.93 19.45
N MET A 248 25.20 3.47 19.48
CA MET A 248 24.68 4.23 18.36
C MET A 248 24.93 5.72 18.54
N ILE A 249 25.41 6.35 17.46
CA ILE A 249 25.72 7.77 17.39
C ILE A 249 24.85 8.37 16.29
N HIS A 250 24.12 9.43 16.61
CA HIS A 250 23.38 10.21 15.63
C HIS A 250 24.33 10.78 14.57
N GLN A 251 23.92 10.75 13.31
CA GLN A 251 24.69 11.32 12.20
C GLN A 251 23.99 12.56 11.65
N GLU A 252 22.71 12.47 11.28
CA GLU A 252 21.99 13.58 10.66
C GLU A 252 20.46 13.43 10.75
N THR A 253 19.73 14.51 10.46
CA THR A 253 18.26 14.50 10.34
C THR A 253 17.85 15.16 9.03
N ILE A 254 17.07 14.43 8.23
CA ILE A 254 16.55 14.81 6.92
C ILE A 254 15.08 15.24 7.08
N SER A 255 14.73 16.41 6.57
CA SER A 255 13.35 16.90 6.56
C SER A 255 12.67 16.60 5.23
N ILE A 256 11.52 15.93 5.29
CA ILE A 256 10.62 15.70 4.17
C ILE A 256 9.54 16.77 4.20
N LYS A 257 9.47 17.59 3.15
CA LYS A 257 8.32 18.47 2.95
C LYS A 257 7.08 17.61 2.63
N PRO A 258 5.95 17.81 3.32
CA PRO A 258 4.69 17.30 2.82
C PRO A 258 4.41 17.98 1.49
N ILE A 259 4.16 17.19 0.45
CA ILE A 259 3.58 17.74 -0.77
C ILE A 259 2.10 17.88 -0.48
N TYR A 260 1.72 19.04 0.07
CA TYR A 260 0.38 19.54 -0.25
C TYR A 260 0.35 19.68 -1.77
N ILE A 261 -0.63 19.06 -2.40
CA ILE A 261 -0.94 19.34 -3.79
C ILE A 261 -1.14 20.85 -3.85
N GLU A 262 -0.17 21.57 -4.43
CA GLU A 262 -0.39 22.93 -4.88
C GLU A 262 -1.50 22.82 -5.92
N GLN A 263 -2.73 23.07 -5.47
CA GLN A 263 -3.85 23.29 -6.37
C GLN A 263 -3.49 24.54 -7.19
N ARG A 264 -3.18 24.31 -8.46
CA ARG A 264 -3.29 25.34 -9.50
C ARG A 264 -4.73 25.37 -10.00
#